data_AF-A0A380FB16-F1
#
_entry.id   AF-A0A380FB16-F1
#
_cell.length_a   1.000
_cell.length_b   1.000
_cell.length_c   1.000
_cell.angle_alpha   90.00
_cell.angle_beta   90.00
_cell.angle_gamma   90.00
#
_symmetry.space_group_name_H-M   'P 1'
#
loop_
_entity.id
_entity.type
_entity.pdbx_description
1 polymer ?
#
loop_
_entity_poly.entity_id
_entity_poly.type
_entity_poly.pdbx_seq_one_letter_code
_entity_poly.pdbx_strand_id
1 'polypeptide(L)'
;MMGEIWPLVAVVIGVIVLLILIMGLKLNTFIALIITSMVTGILLGMRLDTIVTTIEKGMGDTLGHIAIIFGLGSILGKLLSDGGGATRIADTLINVFGKKYVTWAMIIASFIIGISLFLEVAFVLLVPLVFTLAKRMKISNLKVGFTYGNIDSSNAWIFTTASRSCCHF
;
A
#
# COMPACT_ATOMS: atom_id res chain seq x y z
N MET A 1 27.66 -29.14 12.97
CA MET A 1 27.82 -28.20 11.84
C MET A 1 26.89 -28.47 10.65
N MET A 2 26.61 -29.73 10.24
CA MET A 2 25.65 -30.00 9.14
C MET A 2 24.17 -29.78 9.48
N GLY A 3 23.81 -29.65 10.77
CA GLY A 3 22.42 -29.43 11.22
C GLY A 3 21.89 -28.00 11.04
N GLU A 4 22.77 -27.00 10.99
CA GLU A 4 22.38 -25.59 10.83
C GLU A 4 22.11 -25.23 9.35
N ILE A 5 22.72 -25.95 8.40
CA ILE A 5 22.64 -25.64 6.97
C ILE A 5 21.28 -26.07 6.39
N TRP A 6 20.69 -27.14 6.92
CA TRP A 6 19.42 -27.70 6.46
C TRP A 6 18.25 -26.70 6.46
N PRO A 7 17.97 -25.96 7.56
CA PRO A 7 16.89 -24.96 7.56
C PRO A 7 17.17 -23.79 6.61
N LEU A 8 18.43 -23.33 6.48
CA LEU A 8 18.76 -22.26 5.53
C LEU A 8 18.51 -22.69 4.08
N VAL A 9 18.92 -23.90 3.70
CA VAL A 9 18.70 -24.43 2.35
C VAL A 9 17.20 -24.59 2.07
N ALA A 10 16.42 -25.08 3.03
CA ALA A 10 14.98 -25.22 2.89
C ALA A 10 14.27 -23.87 2.69
N VAL A 11 14.68 -22.82 3.41
CA VAL A 11 14.14 -21.46 3.23
C VAL A 11 14.50 -20.89 1.87
N VAL A 12 15.75 -21.05 1.42
CA VAL A 12 16.17 -20.58 0.08
C VAL A 12 15.34 -21.26 -1.02
N ILE A 13 15.12 -22.58 -0.91
CA ILE A 13 14.23 -23.32 -1.83
C ILE A 13 12.79 -22.77 -1.76
N GLY A 14 12.27 -22.51 -0.55
CA GLY A 14 10.93 -21.93 -0.37
C GLY A 14 10.75 -20.57 -1.06
N VAL A 15 11.75 -19.68 -0.96
CA VAL A 15 11.74 -18.37 -1.64
C VAL A 15 11.76 -18.53 -3.16
N ILE A 16 12.57 -19.45 -3.68
CA ILE A 16 12.62 -19.75 -5.12
C ILE A 16 11.26 -20.25 -5.61
N VAL A 17 10.64 -21.19 -4.89
CA VAL A 17 9.29 -21.70 -5.21
C VAL A 17 8.26 -20.56 -5.19
N LEU A 18 8.30 -19.68 -4.20
CA LEU A 18 7.41 -18.51 -4.11
C LEU A 18 7.55 -17.59 -5.32
N LEU A 19 8.78 -17.25 -5.69
CA LEU A 19 9.07 -16.38 -6.82
C LEU A 19 8.59 -16.99 -8.15
N ILE A 20 8.83 -18.28 -8.36
CA ILE A 20 8.36 -19.01 -9.55
C ILE A 20 6.83 -19.03 -9.60
N LEU A 21 6.17 -19.22 -8.47
CA LEU A 21 4.71 -19.30 -8.40
C LEU A 21 4.05 -17.96 -8.72
N ILE A 22 4.63 -16.85 -8.26
CA ILE A 22 4.14 -15.49 -8.54
C ILE A 22 4.41 -15.09 -10.01
N MET A 23 5.65 -15.26 -10.49
CA MET A 23 6.04 -14.78 -11.82
C MET A 23 5.59 -15.71 -12.95
N GLY A 24 5.62 -17.03 -12.73
CA GLY A 24 5.30 -18.03 -13.75
C GLY A 24 3.81 -18.34 -13.83
N LEU A 25 3.18 -18.64 -12.69
CA LEU A 25 1.79 -19.13 -12.64
C LEU A 25 0.74 -18.03 -12.50
N LYS A 26 1.15 -16.75 -12.35
CA LYS A 26 0.25 -15.59 -12.18
C LYS A 26 -0.85 -15.82 -11.12
N LEU A 27 -0.53 -16.60 -10.09
CA LEU A 27 -1.46 -16.82 -8.98
C LEU A 27 -1.51 -15.59 -8.08
N ASN A 28 -2.65 -15.36 -7.43
CA ASN A 28 -2.79 -14.33 -6.41
C ASN A 28 -1.76 -14.57 -5.30
N THR A 29 -1.05 -13.52 -4.87
CA THR A 29 -0.02 -13.54 -3.83
C THR A 29 -0.46 -14.32 -2.60
N PHE A 30 -1.72 -14.20 -2.18
CA PHE A 30 -2.26 -14.92 -1.03
C PHE A 30 -2.21 -16.45 -1.20
N ILE A 31 -2.64 -16.95 -2.36
CA ILE A 31 -2.65 -18.37 -2.69
C ILE A 31 -1.22 -18.89 -2.83
N ALA A 32 -0.34 -18.07 -3.43
CA ALA A 32 1.07 -18.40 -3.54
C ALA A 32 1.75 -18.54 -2.16
N LEU A 33 1.43 -17.66 -1.20
CA LEU A 33 1.96 -17.72 0.16
C LEU A 33 1.50 -18.97 0.93
N ILE A 34 0.24 -19.40 0.77
CA ILE A 34 -0.28 -20.61 1.43
C ILE A 34 0.43 -21.86 0.89
N ILE A 35 0.51 -21.99 -0.43
CA ILE A 35 1.15 -23.16 -1.07
C ILE A 35 2.63 -23.23 -0.69
N THR A 36 3.34 -22.11 -0.75
CA THR A 36 4.78 -22.05 -0.43
C THR A 36 5.05 -22.32 1.04
N SER A 37 4.17 -21.87 1.94
CA SER A 37 4.26 -22.19 3.37
C SER A 37 4.01 -23.67 3.64
N MET A 38 3.04 -24.30 2.97
CA MET A 38 2.83 -25.75 3.06
C MET A 38 4.05 -26.54 2.56
N VAL A 39 4.58 -26.18 1.38
CA VAL A 39 5.76 -26.82 0.80
C VAL A 39 6.96 -26.67 1.75
N THR A 40 7.23 -25.47 2.23
CA THR A 40 8.36 -25.20 3.13
C THR A 40 8.21 -25.92 4.47
N GLY A 41 7.00 -25.97 5.05
CA GLY A 41 6.73 -26.70 6.29
C GLY A 41 7.00 -28.20 6.18
N ILE A 42 6.69 -28.81 5.02
CA ILE A 42 6.99 -30.21 4.74
C ILE A 42 8.50 -30.43 4.58
N LEU A 43 9.23 -29.51 3.92
CA LEU A 43 10.70 -29.58 3.81
C LEU A 43 11.41 -29.48 5.18
N LEU A 44 10.82 -28.76 6.13
CA LEU A 44 11.32 -28.65 7.51
C LEU A 44 11.00 -29.88 8.37
N GLY A 45 10.20 -30.84 7.86
CA GLY A 45 9.83 -32.05 8.59
C GLY A 45 8.84 -31.80 9.74
N MET A 46 8.08 -30.70 9.69
CA MET A 46 7.06 -30.40 10.70
C MET A 46 5.85 -31.33 10.54
N ARG A 47 5.17 -31.63 11.66
CA ARG A 47 3.90 -32.35 11.63
C ARG A 47 2.84 -31.53 10.88
N LEU A 48 2.03 -32.18 10.05
CA LEU A 48 0.99 -31.53 9.23
C LEU A 48 0.03 -30.68 10.08
N ASP A 49 -0.34 -31.14 11.27
CA ASP A 49 -1.18 -30.38 12.21
C ASP A 49 -0.54 -29.06 12.65
N THR A 50 0.77 -29.06 12.86
CA THR A 50 1.53 -27.90 13.32
C THR A 50 1.77 -26.92 12.17
N ILE A 51 1.88 -27.40 10.93
CA ILE A 51 2.04 -26.54 9.75
C ILE A 51 0.78 -25.68 9.53
N VAL A 52 -0.40 -26.31 9.51
CA VAL A 52 -1.66 -25.60 9.27
C VAL A 52 -1.91 -24.55 10.36
N THR A 53 -1.75 -24.94 11.63
CA THR A 53 -1.93 -24.02 12.76
C THR A 53 -0.92 -22.87 12.76
N THR A 54 0.31 -23.09 12.33
CA THR A 54 1.33 -22.02 12.22
C THR A 54 0.99 -21.04 11.10
N ILE A 55 0.52 -21.53 9.94
CA ILE A 55 0.08 -20.70 8.83
C ILE A 55 -1.14 -19.86 9.24
N GLU A 56 -2.16 -20.49 9.82
CA GLU A 56 -3.36 -19.82 10.31
C GLU A 56 -3.03 -18.77 11.37
N LYS A 57 -2.13 -19.08 12.30
CA LYS A 57 -1.72 -18.14 13.35
C LYS A 57 -0.93 -16.96 12.79
N GLY A 58 0.04 -17.19 11.92
CA GLY A 58 0.84 -16.10 11.32
C GLY A 58 -0.01 -15.17 10.45
N MET A 59 -0.89 -15.75 9.64
CA MET A 59 -1.81 -14.98 8.81
C MET A 59 -2.90 -14.30 9.65
N GLY A 60 -3.42 -14.97 10.68
CA GLY A 60 -4.46 -14.45 11.56
C GLY A 60 -3.99 -13.28 12.43
N ASP A 61 -2.74 -13.30 12.90
CA ASP A 61 -2.18 -12.22 13.72
C ASP A 61 -2.00 -10.93 12.91
N THR A 62 -1.45 -11.06 11.69
CA THR A 62 -1.28 -9.94 10.75
C THR A 62 -2.63 -9.40 10.26
N LEU A 63 -3.52 -10.27 9.79
CA LEU A 63 -4.86 -9.88 9.36
C LEU A 63 -5.68 -9.30 10.52
N GLY A 64 -5.56 -9.83 11.73
CA GLY A 64 -6.28 -9.32 12.91
C GLY A 64 -5.87 -7.88 13.25
N HIS A 65 -4.56 -7.61 13.29
CA HIS A 65 -4.04 -6.27 13.55
C HIS A 65 -4.48 -5.27 12.47
N ILE A 66 -4.30 -5.64 11.20
CA ILE A 66 -4.60 -4.78 10.06
C ILE A 66 -6.12 -4.60 9.89
N ALA A 67 -6.93 -5.63 10.11
CA ALA A 67 -8.38 -5.56 9.93
C ALA A 67 -9.06 -4.54 10.84
N ILE A 68 -8.62 -4.41 12.09
CA ILE A 68 -9.17 -3.40 13.01
C ILE A 68 -8.85 -1.99 12.50
N ILE A 69 -7.60 -1.77 12.07
CA ILE A 69 -7.14 -0.47 11.58
C ILE A 69 -7.85 -0.10 10.28
N PHE A 70 -7.96 -1.04 9.33
CA PHE A 70 -8.68 -0.83 8.07
C PHE A 70 -10.19 -0.64 8.30
N GLY A 71 -10.78 -1.38 9.23
CA GLY A 71 -12.18 -1.26 9.61
C GLY A 71 -12.49 0.12 10.17
N LEU A 72 -11.77 0.56 11.20
CA LEU A 72 -11.90 1.90 11.77
C LEU A 72 -11.56 2.99 10.75
N GLY A 73 -10.50 2.79 9.96
CA GLY A 73 -10.08 3.69 8.90
C GLY A 73 -11.16 3.89 7.83
N SER A 74 -11.88 2.82 7.45
CA SER A 74 -12.98 2.89 6.48
C SER A 74 -14.19 3.65 7.03
N ILE A 75 -14.52 3.46 8.31
CA ILE A 75 -15.61 4.18 8.99
C ILE A 75 -15.25 5.66 9.09
N LEU A 76 -14.05 5.98 9.58
CA LEU A 76 -13.54 7.36 9.68
C LEU A 76 -13.48 8.02 8.30
N GLY A 77 -12.95 7.34 7.29
CA GLY A 77 -12.88 7.83 5.92
C GLY A 77 -14.25 8.18 5.35
N LYS A 78 -15.25 7.32 5.57
CA LYS A 78 -16.64 7.57 5.15
C LYS A 78 -17.26 8.74 5.91
N LEU A 79 -17.11 8.81 7.23
CA LEU A 79 -17.60 9.93 8.05
C LEU A 79 -16.98 11.27 7.64
N LEU A 80 -15.67 11.29 7.32
CA LEU A 80 -14.99 12.49 6.84
C LEU A 80 -15.47 12.94 5.45
N SER A 81 -15.78 11.99 4.57
CA SER A 81 -16.33 12.26 3.24
C SER A 81 -17.79 12.75 3.33
N ASP A 82 -18.63 12.06 4.09
CA ASP A 82 -20.07 12.32 4.18
C ASP A 82 -20.35 13.60 5.00
N GLY A 83 -19.57 13.86 6.05
CA GLY A 83 -19.68 15.07 6.87
C GLY A 83 -19.08 16.33 6.25
N GLY A 84 -18.50 16.25 5.05
CA GLY A 84 -17.83 17.38 4.39
C GLY A 84 -16.56 17.87 5.11
N GLY A 85 -16.10 17.16 6.15
CA GLY A 85 -14.87 17.46 6.89
C GLY A 85 -13.65 17.38 5.99
N ALA A 86 -13.57 16.38 5.13
CA ALA A 86 -12.51 16.27 4.13
C ALA A 86 -12.44 17.50 3.21
N THR A 87 -13.59 18.08 2.86
CA THR A 87 -13.66 19.28 2.01
C THR A 87 -13.12 20.51 2.73
N ARG A 88 -13.41 20.67 4.01
CA ARG A 88 -12.87 21.77 4.84
C ARG A 88 -11.37 21.64 5.07
N ILE A 89 -10.86 20.42 5.22
CA ILE A 89 -9.41 20.16 5.31
C ILE A 89 -8.73 20.55 4.01
N ALA A 90 -9.28 20.14 2.86
CA ALA A 90 -8.76 20.52 1.55
C ALA A 90 -8.74 22.05 1.33
N ASP A 91 -9.79 22.74 1.74
CA ASP A 91 -9.89 24.20 1.61
C ASP A 91 -8.85 24.95 2.42
N THR A 92 -8.68 24.54 3.67
CA THR A 92 -7.67 25.10 4.56
C THR A 92 -6.28 24.88 3.98
N LEU A 93 -6.01 23.68 3.47
CA LEU A 93 -4.71 23.35 2.88
C LEU A 93 -4.42 24.18 1.61
N ILE A 94 -5.42 24.38 0.75
CA ILE A 94 -5.29 25.23 -0.45
C ILE A 94 -5.10 26.71 -0.08
N ASN A 95 -5.75 27.19 0.97
CA ASN A 95 -5.61 28.58 1.41
C ASN A 95 -4.25 28.86 2.06
N VAL A 96 -3.70 27.90 2.81
CA VAL A 96 -2.41 28.05 3.50
C VAL A 96 -1.22 27.89 2.56
N PHE A 97 -1.22 26.87 1.69
CA PHE A 97 -0.10 26.60 0.80
C PHE A 97 -0.25 27.24 -0.60
N GLY A 98 -1.46 27.64 -0.98
CA GLY A 98 -1.77 28.17 -2.30
C GLY A 98 -1.85 27.09 -3.38
N LYS A 99 -2.72 27.27 -4.38
CA LYS A 99 -2.98 26.28 -5.45
C LYS A 99 -1.72 25.76 -6.17
N LYS A 100 -0.63 26.54 -6.22
CA LYS A 100 0.62 26.17 -6.89
C LYS A 100 1.48 25.17 -6.09
N TYR A 101 1.43 25.19 -4.76
CA TYR A 101 2.31 24.37 -3.91
C TYR A 101 1.58 23.22 -3.21
N VAL A 102 0.26 23.12 -3.34
CA VAL A 102 -0.55 22.03 -2.74
C VAL A 102 -0.04 20.65 -3.16
N THR A 103 0.35 20.45 -4.43
CA THR A 103 0.89 19.17 -4.89
C THR A 103 2.20 18.80 -4.19
N TRP A 104 3.10 19.76 -3.97
CA TRP A 104 4.35 19.54 -3.24
C TRP A 104 4.13 19.31 -1.76
N ALA A 105 3.22 20.08 -1.15
CA ALA A 105 2.83 19.89 0.24
C ALA A 105 2.24 18.49 0.48
N MET A 106 1.46 17.97 -0.46
CA MET A 106 0.89 16.62 -0.40
C MET A 106 1.95 15.52 -0.45
N ILE A 107 2.95 15.66 -1.32
CA ILE A 107 4.06 14.69 -1.41
C ILE A 107 4.83 14.66 -0.09
N ILE A 108 5.22 15.83 0.44
CA ILE A 108 5.97 15.94 1.70
C ILE A 108 5.13 15.40 2.88
N ALA A 109 3.84 15.74 2.94
CA ALA A 109 2.94 15.22 3.96
C ALA A 109 2.83 13.69 3.90
N SER A 110 2.67 13.12 2.70
CA SER A 110 2.62 11.67 2.53
C SER A 110 3.93 10.96 2.91
N PHE A 111 5.08 11.63 2.72
CA PHE A 111 6.38 11.10 3.14
C PHE A 111 6.51 11.04 4.66
N ILE A 112 6.09 12.10 5.37
CA ILE A 112 6.09 12.15 6.85
C ILE A 112 5.07 11.17 7.44
N ILE A 113 3.91 11.04 6.82
CA ILE A 113 2.86 10.09 7.24
C ILE A 113 3.35 8.66 7.02
N GLY A 114 3.95 8.36 5.85
CA GLY A 114 4.41 7.02 5.50
C GLY A 114 5.47 6.47 6.44
N ILE A 115 6.41 7.32 6.90
CA ILE A 115 7.45 6.90 7.85
C ILE A 115 6.91 6.68 9.28
N SER A 116 5.79 7.32 9.63
CA SER A 116 5.23 7.30 10.99
C SER A 116 4.13 6.24 11.20
N LEU A 117 3.29 6.01 10.19
CA LEU A 117 2.02 5.28 10.33
C LEU A 117 1.99 3.85 9.77
N PHE A 118 3.11 3.35 9.22
CA PHE A 118 3.15 2.22 8.28
C PHE A 118 2.47 2.53 6.93
N LEU A 119 3.11 2.05 5.87
CA LEU A 119 2.71 2.31 4.48
C LEU A 119 1.32 1.76 4.15
N GLU A 120 0.97 0.59 4.70
CA GLU A 120 -0.33 -0.07 4.47
C GLU A 120 -1.50 0.74 5.03
N VAL A 121 -1.36 1.27 6.25
CA VAL A 121 -2.39 2.06 6.93
C VAL A 121 -2.45 3.48 6.37
N ALA A 122 -1.28 4.08 6.08
CA ALA A 122 -1.19 5.42 5.51
C ALA A 122 -1.98 5.54 4.19
N PHE A 123 -1.95 4.50 3.35
CA PHE A 123 -2.67 4.48 2.08
C PHE A 123 -4.18 4.65 2.26
N VAL A 124 -4.79 3.91 3.20
CA VAL A 124 -6.24 3.96 3.46
C VAL A 124 -6.70 5.37 3.88
N LEU A 125 -5.90 6.05 4.71
CA LEU A 125 -6.19 7.42 5.15
C LEU A 125 -5.96 8.45 4.04
N LEU A 126 -4.96 8.22 3.18
CA LEU A 126 -4.65 9.15 2.08
C LEU A 126 -5.73 9.16 1.00
N VAL A 127 -6.35 8.01 0.70
CA VAL A 127 -7.36 7.87 -0.36
C VAL A 127 -8.47 8.95 -0.29
N PRO A 128 -9.24 9.08 0.81
CA PRO A 128 -10.30 10.10 0.90
C PRO A 128 -9.75 11.54 0.86
N LEU A 129 -8.55 11.77 1.40
CA LEU A 129 -7.89 13.08 1.38
C LEU A 129 -7.54 13.50 -0.05
N VAL A 130 -6.92 12.60 -0.81
CA VAL A 130 -6.54 12.81 -2.21
C VAL A 130 -7.79 13.04 -3.07
N PHE A 131 -8.84 12.24 -2.92
CA PHE A 131 -10.09 12.43 -3.66
C PHE A 131 -10.73 13.79 -3.39
N THR A 132 -10.71 14.24 -2.14
CA THR A 132 -11.33 15.51 -1.77
C THR A 132 -10.52 16.72 -2.26
N LEU A 133 -9.19 16.62 -2.18
CA LEU A 133 -8.29 17.60 -2.79
C LEU A 133 -8.45 17.66 -4.30
N ALA A 134 -8.54 16.51 -4.99
CA ALA A 134 -8.75 16.45 -6.43
C ALA A 134 -10.08 17.11 -6.84
N LYS A 135 -11.16 16.85 -6.09
CA LYS A 135 -12.46 17.52 -6.30
C LYS A 135 -12.37 19.03 -6.13
N ARG A 136 -11.65 19.51 -5.11
CA ARG A 136 -11.55 20.96 -4.82
C ARG A 136 -10.60 21.69 -5.77
N MET A 137 -9.52 21.03 -6.18
CA MET A 137 -8.60 21.54 -7.18
C MET A 137 -9.24 21.66 -8.56
N LYS A 138 -10.48 21.13 -8.75
CA LYS A 138 -11.34 21.22 -9.96
C LYS A 138 -10.44 21.39 -11.17
N ILE A 139 -9.86 20.29 -11.64
CA ILE A 139 -8.87 20.27 -12.73
C ILE A 139 -9.50 20.98 -13.94
N SER A 140 -9.35 22.30 -13.98
CA SER A 140 -9.48 23.10 -15.16
C SER A 140 -8.20 22.80 -15.90
N ASN A 141 -8.35 21.93 -16.91
CA ASN A 141 -7.33 21.37 -17.77
C ASN A 141 -6.46 22.40 -18.53
N LEU A 142 -6.30 23.65 -18.09
CA LEU A 142 -5.57 24.66 -18.88
C LEU A 142 -4.70 25.69 -18.13
N LYS A 143 -4.50 25.60 -16.81
CA LYS A 143 -3.63 26.58 -16.11
C LYS A 143 -2.61 26.02 -15.12
N VAL A 144 -2.36 24.73 -15.17
CA VAL A 144 -1.24 24.09 -14.43
C VAL A 144 -0.06 23.76 -15.36
N GLY A 145 -0.22 23.87 -16.69
CA GLY A 145 0.88 23.63 -17.64
C GLY A 145 1.93 24.75 -17.73
N PHE A 146 1.56 26.01 -17.48
CA PHE A 146 2.47 27.15 -17.73
C PHE A 146 3.20 27.70 -16.50
N THR A 147 2.84 27.27 -15.28
CA THR A 147 3.49 27.74 -14.03
C THR A 147 4.32 26.65 -13.34
N TYR A 148 4.58 25.54 -14.04
CA TYR A 148 5.58 24.52 -13.70
C TYR A 148 6.79 24.54 -14.66
N GLY A 149 7.07 25.69 -15.30
CA GLY A 149 8.38 25.92 -15.89
C GLY A 149 9.42 25.98 -14.76
N ASN A 150 10.25 24.93 -14.66
CA ASN A 150 11.34 24.70 -13.69
C ASN A 150 11.05 23.75 -12.51
N ILE A 151 10.37 22.62 -12.74
CA ILE A 151 10.71 21.39 -12.03
C ILE A 151 10.99 20.31 -13.07
N ASP A 152 12.18 19.77 -12.95
CA ASP A 152 12.88 18.92 -13.89
C ASP A 152 12.08 17.68 -14.36
N SER A 153 12.16 17.46 -15.67
CA SER A 153 11.48 16.45 -16.47
C SER A 153 11.95 15.00 -16.18
N SER A 154 12.89 14.81 -15.27
CA SER A 154 13.48 13.49 -14.98
C SER A 154 12.66 12.66 -13.98
N ASN A 155 11.79 13.28 -13.16
CA ASN A 155 11.19 12.62 -11.98
C ASN A 155 9.67 12.42 -12.11
N ALA A 156 9.06 12.89 -13.20
CA ALA A 156 7.62 12.85 -13.43
C ALA A 156 7.07 11.44 -13.75
N TRP A 157 7.95 10.48 -14.07
CA TRP A 157 7.57 9.11 -14.42
C TRP A 157 6.94 8.30 -13.27
N ILE A 158 7.19 8.68 -12.01
CA ILE A 158 6.66 7.96 -10.84
C ILE A 158 5.16 8.22 -10.61
N PHE A 159 4.65 9.41 -10.95
CA PHE A 159 3.25 9.77 -10.66
C PHE A 159 2.28 9.53 -11.83
N THR A 160 2.74 9.53 -13.08
CA THR A 160 1.86 9.29 -14.24
C THR A 160 1.43 7.83 -14.36
N THR A 161 2.28 6.90 -13.93
CA THR A 161 1.98 5.47 -13.95
C THR A 161 0.91 5.08 -12.92
N ALA A 162 0.88 5.75 -11.75
CA ALA A 162 -0.12 5.51 -10.72
C ALA A 162 -1.53 5.99 -11.11
N SER A 163 -1.64 7.08 -11.90
CA SER A 163 -2.94 7.57 -12.36
C SER A 163 -3.60 6.71 -13.43
N ARG A 164 -2.84 5.87 -14.15
CA ARG A 164 -3.39 5.04 -15.25
C ARG A 164 -4.00 3.72 -14.74
N SER A 165 -3.52 3.19 -13.62
CA SER A 165 -4.11 1.99 -13.00
C SER A 165 -5.40 2.27 -12.24
N CYS A 166 -5.67 3.53 -11.84
CA CYS A 166 -6.87 3.90 -11.10
C CYS A 166 -8.14 4.03 -11.96
N CYS A 167 -8.04 3.91 -13.29
CA CYS A 167 -9.20 3.82 -14.19
C CYS A 167 -9.58 2.39 -14.60
N HIS A 168 -8.91 1.37 -14.03
CA HIS A 168 -9.12 -0.03 -14.41
C HIS A 168 -9.29 -0.97 -13.21
N PHE A 169 -9.79 -0.45 -12.09
CA PHE A 169 -10.34 -1.24 -10.99
C PHE A 169 -11.65 -0.63 -10.49
#